data_AF-A0A6G3XEC0-F1
#
_entry.id   AF-A0A6G3XEC0-F1
#
_cell.length_a   1.000
_cell.length_b   1.000
_cell.length_c   1.000
_cell.angle_alpha   90.00
_cell.angle_beta   90.00
_cell.angle_gamma   90.00
#
_symmetry.space_group_name_H-M   'P 1'
#
loop_
_entity.id
_entity.type
_entity.pdbx_description
1 polymer ?
#
loop_
_entity_poly.entity_id
_entity_poly.type
_entity_poly.pdbx_seq_one_letter_code
_entity_poly.pdbx_strand_id
1 'polypeptide(L)' 'MRKLTYFIACSIDGFIGDSRGDASAMMAFVSEEFLGFLKSEYPETISVEGRTMLGFHDVEHQRFDTVVQ' A
#
# COMPACT_ATOMS: atom_id res chain seq x y z
N MET A 1 -8.54 11.65 22.05
CA MET A 1 -7.25 11.32 21.37
C MET A 1 -7.58 10.77 19.99
N ARG A 2 -6.82 11.15 18.94
CA ARG A 2 -7.02 10.57 17.59
C ARG A 2 -6.59 9.10 17.62
N LYS A 3 -7.30 8.23 16.89
CA LYS A 3 -6.91 6.82 16.72
C LYS A 3 -5.78 6.76 15.70
N LEU A 4 -4.73 5.99 16.02
CA LEU A 4 -3.66 5.66 15.09
C LEU A 4 -3.97 4.28 14.49
N THR A 5 -4.13 4.22 13.17
CA THR A 5 -4.50 3.02 12.42
C THR A 5 -3.49 2.78 11.32
N TYR A 6 -3.05 1.54 11.14
CA TYR A 6 -2.12 1.14 10.09
C TYR A 6 -2.79 0.16 9.12
N PHE A 7 -2.56 0.36 7.82
CA PHE A 7 -2.90 -0.58 6.75
C PHE A 7 -1.61 -1.20 6.24
N ILE A 8 -1.41 -2.50 6.47
CA ILE A 8 -0.12 -3.17 6.27
C ILE A 8 -0.34 -4.52 5.60
N ALA A 9 0.46 -4.80 4.56
CA ALA A 9 0.61 -6.15 4.05
C ALA A 9 1.50 -6.98 5.00
N CYS A 10 1.06 -8.17 5.36
CA CYS A 10 1.84 -9.10 6.16
C CYS A 10 1.65 -10.53 5.68
N SER A 11 2.63 -11.38 5.97
CA SER A 11 2.50 -12.82 5.82
C SER A 11 1.46 -13.37 6.80
N ILE A 12 1.01 -14.61 6.55
CA ILE A 12 0.03 -15.28 7.42
C ILE A 12 0.51 -15.47 8.86
N ASP A 13 1.82 -15.52 9.06
CA ASP A 13 2.50 -15.61 10.35
C ASP A 13 2.94 -14.25 10.92
N GLY A 14 2.55 -13.14 10.28
CA GLY A 14 2.61 -11.79 10.85
C GLY A 14 3.88 -10.99 10.56
N PHE A 15 4.67 -11.37 9.56
CA PHE A 15 5.87 -10.64 9.16
C PHE A 15 5.58 -9.68 7.99
N ILE A 16 6.19 -8.49 8.02
CA ILE A 16 6.01 -7.44 7.01
C ILE A 16 7.18 -7.35 6.02
N GLY A 17 8.25 -8.09 6.28
CA GLY A 17 9.46 -8.19 5.47
C GLY A 17 10.28 -9.41 5.87
N ASP A 18 11.23 -9.80 5.03
CA ASP A 18 12.13 -10.91 5.31
C ASP A 18 13.19 -10.54 6.37
N SER A 19 14.07 -11.50 6.68
CA SER A 19 15.16 -11.30 7.65
C SER A 19 16.16 -10.18 7.32
N ARG A 20 16.15 -9.69 6.08
CA ARG A 20 17.00 -8.59 5.59
C ARG A 20 16.21 -7.28 5.42
N GLY A 21 14.90 -7.30 5.71
CA GLY A 21 14.01 -6.16 5.56
C GLY A 21 13.41 -6.01 4.16
N ASP A 22 13.53 -7.01 3.28
CA ASP A 22 12.91 -6.97 1.96
C ASP A 22 11.43 -7.40 2.02
N ALA A 23 10.56 -6.61 1.42
CA ALA A 23 9.12 -6.89 1.32
C ALA A 23 8.70 -7.26 -0.11
N SER A 24 9.65 -7.43 -1.05
CA SER A 24 9.36 -7.64 -2.47
C SER A 24 8.54 -8.91 -2.73
N ALA A 25 8.63 -9.91 -1.85
CA ALA A 25 7.79 -11.11 -1.90
C ALA A 25 6.28 -10.79 -1.86
N MET A 26 5.87 -9.71 -1.20
CA MET A 26 4.47 -9.29 -1.14
C MET A 26 3.94 -8.82 -2.50
N MET A 27 4.81 -8.33 -3.39
CA MET A 27 4.41 -7.82 -4.71
C MET A 27 3.86 -8.92 -5.60
N ALA A 28 4.25 -10.18 -5.38
CA ALA A 28 3.71 -11.34 -6.12
C ALA A 28 2.19 -11.54 -5.91
N PHE A 29 1.61 -10.94 -4.86
CA PHE A 29 0.19 -11.04 -4.53
C PHE A 29 -0.62 -9.80 -4.94
N VAL A 30 0.02 -8.80 -5.57
CA VAL A 30 -0.66 -7.60 -6.08
C VAL A 30 -1.15 -7.88 -7.51
N SER A 31 -2.29 -8.55 -7.61
CA SER A 31 -2.98 -8.75 -8.89
C SER A 31 -3.48 -7.42 -9.47
N GLU A 32 -3.80 -7.39 -10.77
CA GLU A 32 -4.40 -6.22 -11.41
C GLU A 32 -5.74 -5.83 -10.75
N GLU A 33 -6.56 -6.82 -10.40
CA GLU A 33 -7.82 -6.61 -9.67
C GLU A 33 -7.56 -5.96 -8.31
N PHE A 34 -6.61 -6.49 -7.53
CA PHE A 34 -6.31 -5.95 -6.22
C PHE A 34 -5.69 -4.56 -6.32
N LEU A 35 -4.84 -4.31 -7.31
CA LEU A 35 -4.32 -2.99 -7.60
C LEU A 35 -5.44 -2.01 -7.97
N GLY A 36 -6.43 -2.45 -8.76
CA GLY A 36 -7.61 -1.65 -9.10
C GLY A 36 -8.40 -1.25 -7.85
N PHE A 37 -8.61 -2.19 -6.93
CA PHE A 37 -9.24 -1.93 -5.63
C PHE A 37 -8.44 -0.93 -4.78
N LEU A 38 -7.11 -1.08 -4.70
CA LEU A 38 -6.27 -0.13 -3.98
C LEU A 38 -6.37 1.28 -4.60
N LYS A 39 -6.32 1.40 -5.93
CA LYS A 39 -6.49 2.70 -6.62
C LYS A 39 -7.82 3.38 -6.30
N SER A 40 -8.91 2.62 -6.14
CA SER A 40 -10.24 3.20 -5.90
C SER A 40 -10.54 3.48 -4.43
N GLU A 41 -10.15 2.59 -3.51
CA GLU A 41 -10.56 2.65 -2.11
C GLU A 41 -9.46 3.14 -1.15
N TYR A 42 -8.20 2.97 -1.55
CA TYR A 42 -7.02 3.24 -0.72
C TYR A 42 -5.84 3.79 -1.56
N PRO A 43 -6.04 4.80 -2.42
CA PRO A 43 -4.98 5.30 -3.30
C PRO A 43 -3.72 5.70 -2.52
N GLU A 44 -3.90 6.14 -1.28
CA GLU A 44 -2.84 6.49 -0.34
C GLU A 44 -1.89 5.36 0.07
N THR A 45 -2.22 4.09 -0.16
CA THR A 45 -1.30 2.98 0.12
C THR A 45 -0.20 2.83 -0.92
N ILE A 46 -0.26 3.61 -2.02
CA ILE A 46 0.73 3.64 -3.08
C ILE A 46 1.51 4.96 -2.98
N SER A 47 2.85 4.87 -2.99
CA SER A 47 3.74 6.04 -2.93
C SER A 47 3.46 7.01 -4.08
N VAL A 48 3.77 8.29 -3.88
CA VAL A 48 3.54 9.35 -4.88
C VAL A 48 4.20 9.00 -6.22
N GLU A 49 5.41 8.45 -6.17
CA GLU A 49 6.15 7.98 -7.34
C GLU A 49 5.40 6.82 -8.03
N GLY A 50 4.91 5.86 -7.25
CA GLY A 50 4.11 4.74 -7.75
C GLY A 50 2.82 5.20 -8.43
N ARG A 51 2.11 6.19 -7.88
CA ARG A 51 0.89 6.73 -8.51
C ARG A 51 1.17 7.39 -9.85
N THR A 52 2.28 8.11 -9.95
CA THR A 52 2.75 8.72 -11.20
C THR A 52 3.00 7.65 -12.25
N MET A 53 3.76 6.60 -11.92
CA MET A 53 4.07 5.49 -12.84
C MET A 53 2.82 4.73 -13.29
N LEU A 54 1.80 4.65 -12.43
CA LEU A 54 0.56 3.91 -12.68
C LEU A 54 -0.58 4.80 -13.22
N GLY A 55 -0.33 6.09 -13.46
CA GLY A 55 -1.24 7.01 -14.15
C GLY A 55 -2.42 7.54 -13.31
N PHE A 56 -2.29 7.64 -11.99
CA PHE A 56 -3.39 8.12 -11.11
C PHE A 56 -2.92 9.10 -10.01
N HIS A 57 -1.91 9.92 -10.32
CA HIS A 57 -1.29 10.86 -9.38
C HIS A 57 -2.24 11.94 -8.84
N ASP A 58 -3.29 12.29 -9.57
CA ASP A 58 -4.27 13.32 -9.17
C ASP A 58 -5.37 12.79 -8.23
N VAL A 59 -5.31 11.51 -7.84
CA VAL A 59 -6.31 10.93 -6.93
C VAL A 59 -5.99 11.30 -5.49
N GLU A 60 -6.95 11.98 -4.86
CA GLU A 60 -6.94 12.38 -3.45
C GLU A 60 -6.97 11.17 -2.50
N HIS A 61 -6.35 11.32 -1.33
CA HIS A 61 -6.38 10.32 -0.25
C HIS A 61 -7.82 10.10 0.25
N GLN A 62 -8.16 8.86 0.56
CA GLN A 62 -9.52 8.49 0.98
C GLN A 62 -9.64 8.21 2.48
N ARG A 63 -8.68 7.48 3.08
CA ARG A 63 -8.78 6.94 4.45
C ARG A 63 -7.57 7.22 5.33
N PHE A 64 -6.36 7.23 4.78
CA PHE A 64 -5.13 7.49 5.53
C PHE A 64 -4.43 8.77 5.11
N ASP A 65 -3.80 9.43 6.08
CA ASP A 65 -3.13 10.71 5.85
C ASP A 65 -1.82 10.54 5.05
N THR A 66 -1.16 9.38 5.19
CA THR A 66 0.18 9.15 4.61
C THR A 66 0.51 7.68 4.48
N VAL A 67 1.49 7.38 3.62
CA VAL A 67 2.17 6.08 3.52
C VAL A 67 3.54 6.18 4.17
N VAL A 68 3.94 5.14 4.88
CA VAL A 68 5.27 5.01 5.48
C VAL A 68 5.98 3.86 4.76
N GLN A 69 7.14 4.15 4.16
CA GLN A 69 8.04 3.16 3.57
C GLN A 69 9.20 2.85 4.51
#